data_AF-N6X2T9-F1
#
_entry.id   AF-N6X2T9-F1
#
_cell.length_a   1.000
_cell.length_b   1.000
_cell.length_c   1.000
_cell.angle_alpha   90.00
_cell.angle_beta   90.00
_cell.angle_gamma   90.00
#
_symmetry.space_group_name_H-M   'P 1'
#
loop_
_entity.id
_entity.type
_entity.pdbx_description
1 polymer ?
#
loop_
_entity_poly.entity_id
_entity_poly.type
_entity_poly.pdbx_seq_one_letter_code
_entity_poly.pdbx_strand_id
1 'polypeptide(L)' 'MPDNKACECGAILRGVKSPIDCKLFGTVCTPETPMGSCMVSSEGACAAHYTYGRFRDLAPRVSDTLTPANQDTA' A
#
# COMPACT_ATOMS: atom_id res chain seq x y z
N MET A 1 -6.01 -1.90 17.19
CA MET A 1 -7.25 -2.43 16.59
C MET A 1 -6.87 -3.29 15.41
N PRO A 2 -7.41 -4.50 15.27
CA PRO A 2 -7.09 -5.35 14.13
C PRO A 2 -7.71 -4.78 12.85
N ASP A 3 -6.94 -4.80 11.76
CA ASP A 3 -7.44 -4.43 10.42
C ASP A 3 -8.50 -5.44 9.93
N ASN A 4 -9.30 -5.06 8.94
CA ASN A 4 -10.21 -5.99 8.27
C ASN A 4 -9.42 -7.20 7.73
N LYS A 5 -9.96 -8.42 7.85
CA LYS A 5 -9.27 -9.65 7.40
C LYS A 5 -8.95 -9.68 5.90
N ALA A 6 -9.71 -8.95 5.09
CA ALA A 6 -9.45 -8.79 3.66
C ALA A 6 -8.54 -7.59 3.34
N CYS A 7 -8.11 -6.84 4.35
CA CYS A 7 -7.18 -5.72 4.19
C CYS A 7 -5.74 -6.24 4.08
N GLU A 8 -4.99 -5.65 3.14
CA GLU A 8 -3.59 -6.01 2.88
C GLU A 8 -2.60 -5.03 3.54
N CYS A 9 -3.03 -4.22 4.53
CA CYS A 9 -2.17 -3.21 5.18
C CYS A 9 -0.83 -3.81 5.65
N GLY A 10 -0.83 -5.02 6.22
CA GLY A 10 0.42 -5.67 6.68
C GLY A 10 1.42 -5.99 5.56
N ALA A 11 0.94 -6.27 4.34
CA ALA A 11 1.82 -6.44 3.17
C ALA A 11 2.25 -5.08 2.60
N ILE A 12 1.35 -4.08 2.62
CA ILE A 12 1.62 -2.73 2.15
C ILE A 12 2.66 -2.02 3.02
N LEU A 13 2.53 -2.11 4.34
CA LEU A 13 3.48 -1.52 5.30
C LEU A 13 4.87 -2.16 5.22
N ARG A 14 4.96 -3.42 4.78
CA ARG A 14 6.23 -4.10 4.49
C ARG A 14 6.79 -3.82 3.09
N GLY A 15 6.07 -3.05 2.27
CA GLY A 15 6.45 -2.79 0.88
C GLY A 15 6.33 -3.99 -0.06
N VAL A 16 5.66 -5.06 0.37
CA VAL A 16 5.44 -6.27 -0.44
C VAL A 16 4.30 -6.09 -1.44
N LYS A 17 3.32 -5.24 -1.10
CA LYS A 17 2.20 -4.87 -1.96
C LYS A 17 2.07 -3.35 -2.03
N SER A 18 1.58 -2.84 -3.15
CA SER A 18 1.17 -1.45 -3.27
C SER A 18 -0.30 -1.28 -2.86
N PRO A 19 -0.76 -0.06 -2.51
CA PRO A 19 -2.16 0.20 -2.20
C PRO A 19 -3.14 -0.26 -3.28
N ILE A 20 -2.78 -0.15 -4.57
CA ILE A 20 -3.63 -0.59 -5.69
C ILE A 20 -3.75 -2.11 -5.81
N ASP A 21 -2.86 -2.89 -5.18
CA ASP A 21 -2.96 -4.34 -5.11
C ASP A 21 -3.98 -4.82 -4.06
N CYS A 22 -4.42 -3.92 -3.18
CA CYS A 22 -5.43 -4.22 -2.16
C CYS A 22 -6.83 -4.08 -2.78
N LYS A 23 -7.58 -5.20 -2.82
CA LYS A 23 -8.93 -5.24 -3.38
C LYS A 23 -9.94 -4.28 -2.71
N LEU A 24 -9.66 -3.89 -1.46
CA LEU A 24 -10.51 -2.96 -0.72
C LEU A 24 -10.19 -1.50 -1.03
N PHE A 25 -8.99 -1.20 -1.52
CA PHE A 25 -8.51 0.17 -1.70
C PHE A 25 -9.35 0.93 -2.72
N GLY A 26 -9.83 2.12 -2.35
CA GLY A 26 -10.60 3.00 -3.22
C GLY A 26 -12.04 2.55 -3.50
N THR A 27 -12.43 1.36 -3.02
CA THR A 27 -13.82 0.86 -3.11
C THR A 27 -14.53 1.03 -1.77
N VAL A 28 -14.23 0.14 -0.82
CA VAL A 28 -14.79 0.16 0.55
C VAL A 28 -13.81 0.66 1.59
N CYS A 29 -12.52 0.74 1.25
CA CYS A 29 -11.49 1.37 2.06
C CYS A 29 -11.24 2.77 1.51
N THR A 30 -11.78 3.78 2.20
CA THR A 30 -11.62 5.21 1.90
C THR A 30 -11.27 5.97 3.18
N PRO A 31 -10.85 7.26 3.13
CA PRO A 31 -10.63 8.07 4.33
C PRO A 31 -11.86 8.18 5.24
N GLU A 32 -13.07 8.17 4.67
CA GLU A 32 -14.33 8.18 5.41
C GLU A 32 -14.67 6.81 6.01
N THR A 33 -14.19 5.73 5.38
CA THR A 33 -14.44 4.33 5.78
C THR A 33 -13.14 3.53 5.83
N PRO A 34 -12.27 3.78 6.84
CA PRO A 34 -10.97 3.14 6.90
C PRO A 34 -11.07 1.66 7.31
N MET A 35 -10.63 0.76 6.43
CA MET A 35 -10.65 -0.69 6.68
C MET A 35 -9.38 -1.23 7.35
N GLY A 36 -8.36 -0.39 7.50
CA GLY A 36 -7.12 -0.73 8.16
C GLY A 36 -6.28 0.51 8.49
N SER A 37 -5.30 0.30 9.36
CA SER A 37 -4.36 1.30 9.89
C SER A 37 -3.69 2.16 8.82
N CYS A 38 -3.40 1.58 7.66
CA CYS A 38 -2.78 2.27 6.54
C CYS A 38 -3.69 3.31 5.85
N MET A 39 -5.00 3.33 6.16
CA MET A 39 -5.97 4.33 5.69
C MET A 39 -6.38 5.33 6.78
N VAL A 40 -6.23 5.00 8.07
CA VAL A 40 -6.66 5.87 9.19
C VAL A 40 -5.81 7.14 9.30
N SER A 41 -4.50 7.04 9.01
CA SER A 41 -3.59 8.18 9.03
C SER A 41 -3.41 8.75 7.63
N SER A 42 -3.40 10.08 7.49
CA SER A 42 -3.09 10.79 6.24
C SER A 42 -1.69 10.49 5.70
N GLU A 43 -0.75 10.16 6.60
CA GLU A 43 0.61 9.71 6.26
C GLU A 43 0.66 8.22 5.90
N GLY A 44 -0.43 7.49 6.15
CA GLY A 44 -0.54 6.07 5.84
C GLY A 44 -0.44 5.81 4.33
N ALA A 45 0.17 4.68 3.97
CA ALA A 45 0.42 4.35 2.57
C ALA A 45 -0.86 4.36 1.71
N CYS A 46 -2.00 3.89 2.23
CA CYS A 46 -3.26 3.93 1.52
C CYS A 46 -3.85 5.33 1.48
N ALA A 47 -3.92 6.06 2.60
CA ALA A 47 -4.47 7.42 2.58
C ALA A 47 -3.66 8.37 1.68
N ALA A 48 -2.33 8.30 1.75
CA ALA A 48 -1.45 9.07 0.89
C ALA A 48 -1.63 8.71 -0.58
N HIS A 49 -1.86 7.43 -0.90
CA HIS A 49 -2.12 7.01 -2.28
C HIS A 49 -3.53 7.38 -2.75
N TYR A 50 -4.53 7.38 -1.86
CA TYR A 50 -5.88 7.84 -2.18
C TYR A 50 -5.88 9.33 -2.55
N THR A 51 -5.15 10.15 -1.79
CA THR A 51 -5.09 11.61 -1.99
C THR A 51 -4.14 12.02 -3.12
N TYR A 52 -2.97 11.38 -3.23
CA TYR A 52 -1.87 11.81 -4.09
C TYR A 52 -1.42 10.78 -5.13
N GLY A 53 -2.02 9.58 -5.16
CA GLY A 53 -1.61 8.45 -6.01
C GLY A 53 -1.56 8.79 -7.50
N ARG A 54 -2.41 9.74 -7.94
CA ARG A 54 -2.42 10.29 -9.31
C ARG A 54 -1.05 10.74 -9.84
N PHE A 55 -0.11 11.12 -8.97
CA PHE A 55 1.25 11.50 -9.37
C PHE A 55 2.28 10.39 -9.19
N ARG A 56 2.00 9.38 -8.35
CA ARG A 56 2.93 8.29 -8.02
C ARG A 56 2.88 7.14 -9.01
N ASP A 57 1.77 6.95 -9.72
CA ASP A 57 1.64 5.89 -10.73
C ASP A 57 2.35 6.21 -12.07
N LEU A 58 2.81 7.46 -12.26
CA LEU A 58 3.62 7.86 -13.43
C LEU A 58 5.12 7.68 -13.23
N ALA A 59 5.59 7.51 -11.99
CA ALA A 59 6.99 7.23 -11.71
C ALA A 59 7.18 5.71 -11.69
N PRO A 60 8.12 5.14 -12.48
CA PRO A 60 8.42 3.72 -12.38
C PRO A 60 8.85 3.42 -10.94
N ARG A 61 8.11 2.52 -10.26
CA ARG A 61 8.42 2.19 -8.87
C ARG A 61 9.76 1.46 -8.88
N VAL A 62 10.73 1.91 -8.08
CA VAL A 62 12.01 1.21 -7.85
C VAL A 62 11.78 -0.25 -7.38
N SER A 63 10.64 -0.52 -6.76
CA SER A 63 10.18 -1.86 -6.38
C SER A 63 10.00 -2.82 -7.57
N ASP A 64 9.68 -2.33 -8.77
CA ASP A 64 9.43 -3.17 -9.95
C ASP A 64 10.72 -3.53 -10.70
N THR A 65 11.80 -2.77 -10.54
CA THR A 65 13.12 -3.06 -11.12
C THR A 65 14.06 -3.84 -10.20
N LEU A 66 13.67 -4.08 -8.94
CA LEU A 66 14.36 -4.98 -8.03
C LEU A 66 13.88 -6.43 -8.24
N THR A 67 14.19 -7.01 -9.40
CA THR A 67 14.34 -8.47 -9.48
C THR A 67 15.38 -8.91 -8.44
N PRO A 68 15.18 -10.04 -7.73
CA PRO A 68 16.12 -10.51 -6.73
C PRO A 68 17.34 -11.08 -7.43
N ALA A 69 18.38 -10.26 -7.61
CA ALA A 69 19.70 -10.71 -8.05
C ALA A 69 20.73 -10.32 -6.99
N ASN A 70 20.64 -11.00 -5.83
CA ASN A 70 21.64 -11.18 -4.75
C ASN A 70 21.00 -11.01 -3.37
N GLN A 71 20.49 -12.11 -2.83
CA GLN A 71 20.32 -12.28 -1.38
C GLN A 71 21.26 -13.36 -0.82
N ASP A 72 22.39 -13.65 -1.49
CA ASP A 72 23.44 -14.57 -1.02
C ASP A 72 24.81 -13.88 -1.07
N THR A 73 25.18 -13.12 -0.03
CA THR A 73 26.56 -12.99 0.48
C THR A 73 26.51 -12.32 1.86
N ALA A 74 26.42 -13.13 2.91
CA ALA A 74 27.05 -12.91 4.20
C ALA A 74 27.13 -14.26 4.94
#